data_AF-A0A441VGH7-F1
#
_entry.id   AF-A0A441VGH7-F1
#
_cell.length_a   1.000
_cell.length_b   1.000
_cell.length_c   1.000
_cell.angle_alpha   90.00
_cell.angle_beta   90.00
_cell.angle_gamma   90.00
#
_symmetry.space_group_name_H-M   'P 1'
#
loop_
_entity.id
_entity.type
_entity.pdbx_description
1 polymer ?
#
loop_
_entity_poly.entity_id
_entity_poly.type
_entity_poly.pdbx_seq_one_letter_code
_entity_poly.pdbx_strand_id
1 'polypeptide(L)' 'MSRKTALITGITGQDGAYLAELLLAKGYEVHGIKRRSSSFNTGRIDNLYQDPHEKDVRL' A
#
# COMPACT_ATOMS: atom_id res chain seq x y z
N MET A 1 17.68 -12.56 6.60
CA MET A 1 16.53 -12.65 7.54
C MET A 1 15.26 -12.52 6.74
N SER A 2 14.27 -13.38 7.00
CA SER A 2 12.93 -13.21 6.43
C SER A 2 12.35 -11.88 6.90
N ARG A 3 12.00 -10.98 5.98
CA ARG A 3 11.29 -9.74 6.34
C ARG A 3 9.89 -10.12 6.82
N LYS A 4 9.44 -9.52 7.92
CA LYS A 4 8.09 -9.77 8.41
C LYS A 4 7.09 -9.16 7.43
N THR A 5 6.13 -9.96 6.98
CA THR A 5 5.12 -9.52 6.01
C THR A 5 3.83 -9.14 6.71
N ALA A 6 3.22 -8.02 6.33
CA ALA A 6 1.93 -7.55 6.82
C ALA A 6 0.95 -7.31 5.66
N LEU A 7 -0.26 -7.84 5.77
CA LEU A 7 -1.35 -7.59 4.83
C LEU A 7 -2.34 -6.59 5.45
N ILE A 8 -2.52 -5.43 4.82
CA ILE A 8 -3.42 -4.37 5.30
C ILE A 8 -4.66 -4.30 4.41
N THR A 9 -5.81 -4.57 5.00
CA THR A 9 -7.12 -4.32 4.40
C THR A 9 -7.55 -2.88 4.72
N GLY A 10 -8.12 -2.17 3.74
CA GLY A 10 -8.41 -0.75 3.93
C GLY A 10 -7.16 0.14 3.97
N ILE A 11 -6.07 -0.29 3.29
CA ILE A 11 -4.81 0.47 3.19
C ILE A 11 -5.02 1.89 2.64
N THR A 12 -6.10 2.11 1.88
CA THR A 12 -6.47 3.41 1.31
C THR A 12 -7.18 4.34 2.29
N GLY A 13 -7.49 3.88 3.51
CA GLY A 13 -8.00 4.72 4.59
C GLY A 13 -6.87 5.51 5.28
N GLN A 14 -7.24 6.50 6.09
CA GLN A 14 -6.28 7.32 6.85
C GLN A 14 -5.40 6.45 7.75
N ASP A 15 -6.01 5.60 8.57
CA ASP A 15 -5.29 4.76 9.51
C ASP A 15 -4.47 3.68 8.80
N GLY A 16 -4.97 3.18 7.67
CA GLY A 16 -4.28 2.20 6.84
C GLY A 16 -2.98 2.75 6.25
N ALA A 17 -2.99 4.01 5.81
CA ALA A 17 -1.81 4.69 5.28
C ALA A 17 -0.76 4.92 6.38
N TYR A 18 -1.16 5.46 7.54
CA TYR A 18 -0.24 5.67 8.65
C TYR A 18 0.36 4.36 9.19
N LEU A 19 -0.44 3.29 9.23
CA LEU A 19 0.04 1.97 9.64
C LEU A 19 1.05 1.41 8.64
N ALA A 20 0.80 1.58 7.33
CA ALA A 20 1.73 1.13 6.30
C ALA A 20 3.09 1.84 6.41
N GLU A 21 3.10 3.16 6.57
CA GLU A 21 4.33 3.94 6.75
C GLU A 21 5.12 3.48 7.98
N LEU A 22 4.43 3.29 9.11
CA LEU A 22 5.04 2.83 10.35
C LEU A 22 5.69 1.43 10.18
N LEU A 23 5.01 0.52 9.49
CA LEU A 23 5.50 -0.85 9.28
C LEU A 23 6.67 -0.89 8.30
N LEU A 24 6.61 -0.12 7.21
CA LEU A 24 7.72 0.03 6.26
C LEU A 24 8.96 0.60 6.96
N ALA A 25 8.81 1.63 7.81
CA ALA A 25 9.91 2.18 8.59
C ALA A 25 10.53 1.16 9.57
N LYS A 26 9.75 0.15 9.98
CA LYS A 26 10.23 -0.98 10.82
C LYS A 26 10.83 -2.13 10.01
N GLY A 27 10.95 -2.01 8.69
CA GLY A 27 11.53 -3.02 7.81
C GLY A 27 10.58 -4.18 7.47
N TYR A 28 9.27 -3.97 7.64
CA TYR A 28 8.26 -4.93 7.19
C TYR A 28 8.07 -4.84 5.68
N GLU A 29 7.65 -5.95 5.09
CA GLU A 29 7.07 -5.97 3.76
C GLU A 29 5.56 -5.80 3.89
N VAL A 30 4.98 -4.79 3.23
CA VAL A 30 3.57 -4.42 3.41
C VAL A 30 2.82 -4.63 2.09
N HIS A 31 1.76 -5.44 2.16
CA HIS A 31 0.83 -5.69 1.05
C HIS A 31 -0.51 -5.04 1.35
N GLY A 32 -1.08 -4.35 0.37
CA GLY A 32 -2.31 -3.58 0.54
C GLY A 32 -3.46 -4.07 -0.34
N ILE A 33 -4.66 -4.15 0.20
CA ILE A 33 -5.87 -4.46 -0.59
C ILE A 33 -6.67 -3.18 -0.88
N LYS A 34 -6.76 -2.82 -2.16
CA LYS A 34 -7.63 -1.76 -2.70
C LYS A 34 -8.91 -2.38 -3.25
N ARG A 35 -10.08 -1.82 -2.91
CA ARG A 35 -11.36 -2.25 -3.52
C ARG A 35 -11.40 -1.81 -4.99
N ARG A 36 -11.91 -2.68 -5.87
CA ARG A 36 -12.25 -2.33 -7.25
C ARG A 36 -13.55 -1.52 -7.23
N SER A 37 -13.46 -0.20 -7.12
CA SER A 37 -14.59 0.74 -7.27
C SER A 37 -14.41 1.60 -8.52
N SER A 38 -15.49 1.82 -9.28
CA SER A 38 -15.53 2.53 -10.58
C SER A 38 -15.31 4.06 -10.50
N SER A 39 -15.03 4.60 -9.32
CA SER A 39 -14.70 6.02 -9.13
C SER A 39 -13.33 6.13 -8.48
N PHE A 40 -12.38 6.71 -9.22
CA PHE A 40 -11.06 7.11 -8.73
C PHE A 40 -11.24 8.23 -7.69
N ASN A 41 -11.23 7.86 -6.42
CA ASN A 41 -11.05 8.79 -5.30
C ASN A 41 -9.60 8.71 -4.80
N THR A 42 -8.63 8.71 -5.74
CA THR A 42 -7.21 8.45 -5.49
C THR A 42 -6.39 9.68 -5.10
N GLY A 43 -6.98 10.87 -5.00
CA GLY A 43 -6.21 12.10 -4.71
C GLY A 43 -5.47 12.13 -3.36
N ARG A 44 -5.72 11.17 -2.45
CA ARG A 44 -5.03 11.05 -1.15
C ARG A 44 -3.93 10.00 -1.10
N ILE A 45 -3.84 9.13 -2.11
CA ILE A 45 -2.87 8.03 -2.19
C ILE A 45 -2.09 8.06 -3.50
N ASP A 46 -2.23 9.10 -4.32
CA ASP A 46 -1.51 9.25 -5.59
C ASP A 46 0.02 9.13 -5.42
N ASN A 47 0.59 9.69 -4.35
CA ASN A 47 2.02 9.55 -4.05
C ASN A 47 2.44 8.16 -3.50
N LEU A 48 1.47 7.33 -3.09
CA LEU A 48 1.67 5.97 -2.57
C LEU A 48 1.23 4.90 -3.58
N TYR A 49 0.64 5.31 -4.70
CA TYR A 49 0.12 4.43 -5.73
C TYR A 49 1.09 4.40 -6.90
N GLN A 50 1.99 3.42 -6.91
CA GLN A 50 2.61 2.99 -8.15
C GLN A 50 1.60 2.12 -8.90
N ASP A 51 1.21 2.60 -10.09
CA ASP A 51 0.43 1.83 -11.04
C ASP A 51 1.18 0.52 -11.35
N PRO A 52 0.52 -0.67 -11.33
CA PRO A 52 1.16 -1.93 -11.69
C PRO A 52 1.61 -2.01 -13.17
N HIS A 53 1.34 -0.99 -13.99
CA HIS A 53 1.96 -0.80 -15.32
C HIS A 53 3.28 -0.02 -15.29
N GLU A 54 3.72 0.50 -14.15
CA GLU A 54 5.07 1.07 -14.00
C GLU A 54 6.10 -0.03 -13.72
N LYS A 55 7.18 -0.01 -14.50
CA LYS A 55 8.13 -1.11 -14.77
C LYS A 55 8.99 -1.61 -13.59
N ASP A 56 8.66 -1.36 -12.34
CA ASP A 56 9.53 -1.74 -11.21
C ASP A 56 8.81 -2.25 -9.96
N VAL A 57 7.61 -2.82 -10.11
CA VAL A 57 6.99 -3.61 -9.04
C VAL A 57 7.49 -5.04 -9.15
N ARG A 58 8.49 -5.39 -8.34
CA ARG A 58 8.96 -6.78 -8.20
C ARG A 58 7.83 -7.61 -7.57
N LEU A 59 7.16 -8.40 -8.41
CA LEU A 59 6.36 -9.56 -8.01
C LEU A 59 7.18 -10.54 -7.17
#